data_AF-A0A2W1B500-F1
#
_entry.id   AF-A0A2W1B500-F1
#
_cell.length_a   1.000
_cell.length_b   1.000
_cell.length_c   1.000
_cell.angle_alpha   90.00
_cell.angle_beta   90.00
_cell.angle_gamma   90.00
#
_symmetry.space_group_name_H-M   'P 1'
#
loop_
_entity.id
_entity.type
_entity.pdbx_description
1 polymer ?
#
loop_
_entity_poly.entity_id
_entity_poly.type
_entity_poly.pdbx_seq_one_letter_code
_entity_poly.pdbx_strand_id
1 'polypeptide(L)' 'MYSPTHNAPLAALLVKSEGAMFERDITIWNSKRFVAAPAYVKTDKTIRAFRSWFSQFYSEHSISFRDANQNTLDW' A
#
# COMPACT_ATOMS: atom_id res chain seq x y z
N MET A 1 19.42 1.89 -13.29
CA MET A 1 18.68 1.50 -14.51
C MET A 1 18.53 2.73 -15.40
N TYR A 2 18.98 2.67 -16.65
CA TYR A 2 18.78 3.75 -17.64
C TYR A 2 17.63 3.35 -18.57
N SER A 3 16.67 4.25 -18.80
CA SER A 3 15.60 4.08 -19.80
C SER A 3 15.79 5.10 -20.92
N PRO A 4 15.84 4.68 -22.19
CA PRO A 4 15.96 5.60 -23.33
C PRO A 4 14.84 6.65 -23.40
N THR A 5 15.17 7.84 -23.90
CA THR A 5 14.25 9.00 -23.97
C THR A 5 13.00 8.77 -24.82
N HIS A 6 13.07 7.90 -25.83
CA HIS A 6 11.91 7.55 -26.65
C HIS A 6 10.83 6.75 -25.89
N ASN A 7 11.17 6.16 -24.73
CA ASN A 7 10.18 5.51 -23.86
C ASN A 7 9.44 6.50 -22.96
N ALA A 8 9.87 7.78 -22.92
CA ALA A 8 9.28 8.79 -22.05
C ALA A 8 7.77 9.00 -22.29
N PRO A 9 7.24 8.99 -23.54
CA PRO A 9 5.80 9.11 -23.75
C PRO A 9 5.01 7.92 -23.18
N LEU A 10 5.56 6.70 -23.29
CA LEU A 10 4.96 5.51 -22.70
C LEU A 10 4.96 5.59 -21.17
N ALA A 11 6.09 5.98 -20.57
CA ALA A 11 6.18 6.17 -19.13
C ALA A 11 5.19 7.23 -18.62
N ALA A 12 5.07 8.36 -19.32
CA ALA A 12 4.12 9.42 -18.99
C ALA A 12 2.66 8.92 -19.06
N LEU A 13 2.34 8.12 -20.08
CA LEU A 13 1.02 7.51 -20.21
C LEU A 13 0.72 6.54 -19.05
N LEU A 14 1.68 5.69 -18.67
CA LEU A 14 1.54 4.76 -17.56
C LEU A 14 1.32 5.48 -16.22
N VAL A 15 2.13 6.52 -15.94
CA VAL A 15 1.96 7.33 -14.72
C VAL A 15 0.60 8.01 -14.70
N LYS A 16 0.15 8.55 -15.85
CA LYS A 16 -1.17 9.18 -15.95
C LYS A 16 -2.29 8.17 -15.72
N SER A 17 -2.20 6.96 -16.29
CA SER A 17 -3.20 5.91 -16.07
C SER A 17 -3.23 5.42 -14.63
N GLU A 18 -2.07 5.28 -13.99
CA GLU A 18 -1.97 4.88 -12.58
C GLU A 18 -2.60 5.94 -11.68
N GLY A 19 -2.37 7.22 -11.97
CA GLY A 19 -3.01 8.32 -11.25
C GLY A 19 -4.54 8.27 -11.30
N ALA A 20 -5.11 7.97 -12.47
CA ALA A 20 -6.56 7.82 -12.61
C ALA A 20 -7.11 6.60 -11.84
N MET A 21 -6.38 5.49 -11.81
CA MET A 21 -6.74 4.31 -11.02
C MET A 21 -6.67 4.59 -9.52
N PHE A 22 -5.66 5.33 -9.09
CA PHE A 22 -5.50 5.74 -7.69
C PHE A 22 -6.60 6.70 -7.23
N GLU A 23 -7.01 7.65 -8.06
CA GLU A 23 -8.12 8.58 -7.77
C GLU A 23 -9.45 7.84 -7.54
N ARG A 24 -9.70 6.78 -8.32
CA ARG A 24 -10.86 5.91 -8.12
C ARG A 24 -10.84 5.24 -6.75
N ASP A 25 -9.68 4.78 -6.30
CA ASP A 25 -9.54 4.14 -5.00
C ASP A 25 -9.69 5.16 -3.84
N ILE A 26 -9.14 6.36 -3.99
CA ILE A 26 -9.31 7.48 -3.05
C ILE A 26 -10.80 7.79 -2.82
N THR A 27 -11.58 7.84 -3.90
CA THR A 27 -13.01 8.16 -3.81
C THR A 27 -13.74 7.17 -2.90
N ILE A 28 -13.42 5.87 -3.01
CA ILE A 28 -13.99 4.83 -2.15
C ILE A 28 -13.47 4.93 -0.72
N TRP A 29 -12.20 5.27 -0.51
CA TRP A 29 -11.64 5.43 0.84
C TRP A 29 -12.28 6.59 1.60
N ASN A 30 -12.53 7.71 0.93
CA ASN A 30 -13.17 8.88 1.52
C ASN A 30 -14.59 8.61 2.00
N SER A 31 -15.33 7.72 1.33
CA SER A 31 -16.71 7.38 1.71
C SER A 31 -16.82 6.10 2.54
N LYS A 32 -15.72 5.42 2.85
CA LYS A 32 -15.73 4.12 3.54
C LYS A 32 -15.57 4.27 5.05
N ARG A 33 -16.33 3.46 5.80
CA ARG A 33 -16.17 3.28 7.25
C ARG A 33 -15.31 2.06 7.55
N PHE A 34 -14.45 2.16 8.57
CA PHE A 34 -13.71 1.01 9.09
C PHE A 34 -14.64 0.00 9.78
N VAL A 35 -14.51 -1.28 9.41
CA VAL A 35 -15.23 -2.39 10.04
C VAL A 35 -14.21 -3.41 10.55
N ALA A 36 -14.24 -3.68 11.86
CA ALA A 36 -13.30 -4.57 12.53
C ALA A 36 -13.48 -6.04 12.08
N ALA A 37 -14.73 -6.52 12.01
CA ALA A 37 -15.08 -7.86 11.56
C ALA A 37 -16.13 -7.80 10.42
N PRO A 38 -15.71 -7.52 9.17
CA PRO A 38 -16.61 -7.58 8.03
C PRO A 38 -17.09 -9.01 7.76
N ALA A 39 -18.25 -9.16 7.12
CA ALA A 39 -18.71 -10.46 6.63
C ALA A 39 -17.80 -10.94 5.50
N TYR A 40 -16.93 -11.90 5.77
CA TYR A 40 -15.95 -12.40 4.81
C TYR A 40 -16.59 -13.43 3.88
N VAL A 41 -16.41 -13.24 2.56
CA VAL A 41 -16.63 -14.30 1.58
C VAL A 41 -15.38 -15.19 1.53
N LYS A 42 -15.48 -16.42 1.00
CA LYS A 42 -14.35 -17.36 0.91
C LYS A 42 -13.13 -16.79 0.16
N THR A 43 -13.33 -15.80 -0.71
CA THR A 43 -12.30 -15.10 -1.49
C THR A 43 -11.53 -14.05 -0.67
N ASP A 44 -12.08 -13.59 0.46
CA ASP A 44 -11.55 -12.44 1.20
C ASP A 44 -10.58 -12.84 2.33
N LYS A 45 -10.11 -14.09 2.32
CA LYS A 45 -9.22 -14.64 3.37
C LYS A 45 -7.94 -13.83 3.54
N THR A 46 -7.47 -13.19 2.46
CA THR A 46 -6.25 -12.36 2.44
C THR A 46 -6.38 -11.09 3.29
N ILE A 47 -7.59 -10.55 3.47
CA ILE A 47 -7.82 -9.33 4.26
C ILE A 47 -7.42 -9.55 5.72
N ARG A 48 -7.79 -10.71 6.28
CA ARG A 48 -7.43 -11.05 7.66
C ARG A 48 -5.92 -11.23 7.81
N ALA A 49 -5.29 -11.97 6.89
CA ALA A 49 -3.85 -12.19 6.90
C ALA A 49 -3.07 -10.88 6.84
N PHE A 50 -3.47 -9.96 5.95
CA PHE A 50 -2.89 -8.63 5.84
C PHE A 50 -3.05 -7.82 7.14
N ARG A 51 -4.25 -7.78 7.73
CA ARG A 51 -4.50 -7.05 8.99
C ARG A 51 -3.66 -7.60 10.15
N SER A 52 -3.51 -8.93 10.24
CA SER A 52 -2.67 -9.57 11.24
C SER A 52 -1.19 -9.21 11.06
N TRP A 53 -0.67 -9.26 9.82
CA TRP A 53 0.70 -8.82 9.53
C TRP A 53 0.90 -7.33 9.85
N PHE A 54 -0.01 -6.46 9.41
CA PHE A 54 0.11 -5.01 9.62
C PHE A 54 0.00 -4.59 11.10
N SER A 55 -0.58 -5.44 11.96
CA SER A 55 -0.69 -5.18 13.40
C SER A 55 0.68 -5.09 14.10
N GLN A 56 1.75 -5.65 13.50
CA GLN A 56 3.11 -5.60 14.03
C GLN A 56 3.59 -4.16 14.28
N PHE A 57 3.15 -3.21 13.45
CA PHE A 57 3.55 -1.80 13.52
C PHE A 57 2.87 -1.04 14.67
N TYR A 58 1.89 -1.64 15.35
CA TYR A 58 1.20 -1.07 16.52
C TYR A 58 1.50 -1.84 17.81
N SER A 59 2.44 -2.80 17.77
CA SER A 59 2.86 -3.55 18.96
C SER A 59 3.81 -2.70 19.84
N GLU A 60 3.84 -2.98 21.14
CA GLU A 60 4.71 -2.27 22.10
C GLU A 60 6.21 -2.40 21.77
N HIS A 61 6.59 -3.47 21.07
CA HIS A 61 7.97 -3.73 20.63
C HIS A 61 8.21 -3.33 19.15
N SER A 62 7.30 -2.56 18.55
CA SER A 62 7.47 -2.11 17.17
C SER A 62 8.67 -1.17 17.03
N ILE A 63 9.47 -1.36 15.97
CA ILE A 63 10.60 -0.48 15.68
C ILE A 63 10.04 0.88 15.28
N SER A 64 10.47 1.93 15.98
CA SER A 64 10.02 3.28 15.63
C SER A 64 10.55 3.68 14.25
N PHE A 65 9.82 4.54 13.56
CA PHE A 65 10.26 5.04 12.23
C PHE A 65 11.66 5.68 12.28
N ARG A 66 12.02 6.32 13.40
CA ARG A 66 13.35 6.91 13.59
C ARG A 66 14.44 5.84 13.69
N ASP A 67 14.18 4.80 14.47
CA ASP A 67 15.13 3.71 14.67
C ASP A 67 15.30 2.86 13.40
N ALA A 68 14.22 2.68 12.63
CA ALA A 68 14.23 1.99 11.33
C ALA A 68 14.98 2.78 10.24
N ASN A 69 15.04 4.11 10.35
CA ASN A 69 15.77 4.95 9.39
C ASN A 69 17.26 5.13 9.77
N GLN A 70 17.61 4.91 11.05
CA GLN A 70 18.98 4.99 11.54
C GLN A 70 19.72 3.66 11.41
N ASN A 71 19.02 2.55 11.61
CA ASN A 71 19.54 1.22 11.30
C ASN A 71 19.15 0.92 9.87
N THR A 72 20.09 1.00 8.93
CA THR A 72 19.89 0.47 7.57
C THR A 72 19.37 -0.95 7.73
N LEU A 73 18.14 -1.18 7.31
CA LEU A 73 17.57 -2.52 7.35
C LEU A 73 18.45 -3.40 6.46
N ASP A 74 19.15 -4.37 7.05
CA ASP A 74 19.98 -5.34 6.33
C ASP A 74 19.07 -6.31 5.57
N TRP A 75 18.50 -5.85 4.47
CA TRP A 75 17.91 -6.70 3.43
C TRP A 75 18.44 -6.28 2.07
#